data_AF-A0A4Q3Y9W0-F1
#
_entry.id   AF-A0A4Q3Y9W0-F1
#
_cell.length_a   1.000
_cell.length_b   1.000
_cell.length_c   1.000
_cell.angle_alpha   90.00
_cell.angle_beta   90.00
_cell.angle_gamma   90.00
#
_symmetry.space_group_name_H-M   'P 1'
#
loop_
_entity.id
_entity.type
_entity.pdbx_description
1 polymer ?
#
loop_
_entity_poly.entity_id
_entity_poly.type
_entity_poly.pdbx_seq_one_letter_code
_entity_poly.pdbx_strand_id
1 'polypeptide(L)' 'MAKREEMTLAEVLTDPFILALAKADGWSRHAFSEEMHAASDALSPKDVARPRSLAAFSNTRVNASAQCCTW' A
#
# COMPACT_ATOMS: atom_id res chain seq x y z
N MET A 1 22.55 12.05 -16.47
CA MET A 1 21.88 10.74 -16.28
C MET A 1 21.67 10.58 -14.77
N ALA A 2 20.44 10.53 -14.28
CA ALA A 2 20.16 10.35 -12.86
C ALA A 2 20.35 8.86 -12.51
N LYS A 3 21.26 8.56 -11.59
CA LYS A 3 21.45 7.20 -11.07
C LYS A 3 20.21 6.83 -10.28
N ARG A 4 19.41 5.89 -10.76
CA ARG A 4 18.33 5.30 -9.96
C ARG A 4 19.00 4.49 -8.86
N GLU A 5 18.92 5.01 -7.65
CA GLU A 5 19.31 4.28 -6.45
C GLU A 5 18.13 3.37 -6.09
N GLU A 6 18.26 2.09 -6.39
CA GLU A 6 17.24 1.09 -6.08
C GLU A 6 17.34 0.77 -4.59
N MET A 7 16.27 1.07 -3.84
CA MET A 7 16.16 0.67 -2.43
C MET A 7 15.65 -0.75 -2.34
N THR A 8 16.23 -1.52 -1.43
CA THR A 8 15.73 -2.84 -1.05
C THR A 8 14.44 -2.72 -0.24
N LEU A 9 13.61 -3.77 -0.25
CA LEU A 9 12.40 -3.81 0.57
C LEU A 9 12.70 -3.60 2.07
N ALA A 10 13.81 -4.15 2.56
CA ALA A 10 14.22 -3.98 3.96
C ALA A 10 14.48 -2.51 4.30
N GLU A 11 15.13 -1.77 3.40
CA GLU A 11 15.36 -0.33 3.57
C GLU A 11 14.03 0.44 3.55
N VAL A 12 13.11 0.11 2.65
CA VAL A 12 11.79 0.75 2.60
C VAL A 12 10.96 0.51 3.87
N LEU A 13 11.02 -0.70 4.42
CA LEU A 13 10.29 -1.07 5.65
C LEU A 13 10.88 -0.48 6.93
N THR A 14 12.12 -0.02 6.89
CA THR A 14 12.83 0.55 8.03
C THR A 14 13.10 2.05 7.91
N ASP A 15 12.89 2.63 6.72
CA ASP A 15 13.09 4.05 6.48
C ASP A 15 12.12 4.89 7.33
N PRO A 16 12.65 5.81 8.17
CA PRO A 16 11.82 6.59 9.09
C PRO A 16 10.90 7.58 8.38
N PHE A 17 11.28 8.08 7.19
CA PHE A 17 10.47 9.01 6.42
C PHE A 17 9.30 8.29 5.74
N ILE A 18 9.55 7.14 5.13
CA ILE A 18 8.51 6.31 4.53
C ILE A 18 7.50 5.84 5.58
N LEU A 19 7.98 5.41 6.75
CA LEU A 19 7.10 5.03 7.86
C LEU A 19 6.28 6.22 8.40
N ALA A 20 6.86 7.43 8.43
CA ALA A 20 6.15 8.63 8.82
C ALA A 20 5.03 8.99 7.82
N LEU A 21 5.30 8.85 6.51
CA LEU A 21 4.30 9.03 5.46
C LEU A 21 3.17 8.01 5.58
N ALA A 22 3.51 6.72 5.69
CA ALA A 22 2.50 5.67 5.85
C ALA A 22 1.60 5.92 7.07
N LYS A 23 2.19 6.37 8.18
CA LYS A 23 1.43 6.76 9.37
C LYS A 23 0.54 7.98 9.13
N ALA A 24 1.01 8.98 8.40
CA ALA A 24 0.22 10.16 8.04
C ALA A 24 -0.99 9.79 7.15
N ASP A 25 -0.82 8.77 6.30
CA ASP A 25 -1.89 8.19 5.48
C ASP A 25 -2.83 7.26 6.26
N GLY A 26 -2.62 7.10 7.58
CA GLY A 26 -3.47 6.33 8.47
C GLY A 26 -3.14 4.84 8.55
N TRP A 27 -1.99 4.41 8.04
CA TRP A 27 -1.59 3.01 8.05
C TRP A 27 -0.97 2.62 9.38
N SER A 28 -1.32 1.43 9.87
CA SER A 28 -0.57 0.80 10.94
C SER A 28 0.75 0.25 10.37
N ARG A 29 1.80 0.19 11.19
CA ARG A 29 3.10 -0.36 10.78
C ARG A 29 2.99 -1.80 10.25
N HIS A 30 2.11 -2.59 10.84
CA HIS A 30 1.85 -3.96 10.41
C HIS A 30 1.21 -4.00 9.02
N ALA A 31 0.11 -3.25 8.82
CA ALA A 31 -0.59 -3.21 7.54
C ALA A 31 0.32 -2.72 6.40
N PHE A 32 1.15 -1.72 6.67
CA PHE A 32 2.17 -1.26 5.73
C PHE A 32 3.18 -2.35 5.37
N SER A 33 3.72 -3.05 6.38
CA SER A 33 4.68 -4.12 6.14
C SER A 33 4.10 -5.25 5.30
N GLU A 34 2.87 -5.68 5.61
CA GLU A 34 2.20 -6.76 4.87
C GLU A 34 1.95 -6.39 3.42
N GLU A 35 1.45 -5.18 3.16
CA GLU A 35 1.18 -4.73 1.80
C GLU A 35 2.46 -4.62 0.97
N MET A 36 3.53 -4.06 1.55
CA MET A 36 4.82 -3.93 0.85
C MET A 36 5.45 -5.29 0.55
N HIS A 37 5.29 -6.27 1.43
CA HIS A 37 5.67 -7.66 1.15
C HIS A 37 4.82 -8.26 0.03
N ALA A 38 3.49 -8.09 0.07
CA ALA A 38 2.60 -8.58 -0.98
C ALA A 38 2.91 -7.95 -2.35
N ALA A 39 3.21 -6.65 -2.38
CA ALA A 39 3.63 -5.94 -3.58
C ALA A 39 4.97 -6.46 -4.10
N SER A 40 5.96 -6.67 -3.22
CA SER A 40 7.25 -7.24 -3.59
C SER A 40 7.12 -8.65 -4.17
N ASP A 41 6.26 -9.49 -3.58
CA ASP A 41 5.98 -10.84 -4.08
C ASP A 41 5.30 -10.80 -5.45
N ALA A 42 4.34 -9.89 -5.66
CA ALA A 42 3.67 -9.71 -6.93
C ALA A 42 4.61 -9.22 -8.06
N LEU A 43 5.66 -8.47 -7.70
CA LEU A 43 6.69 -8.01 -8.63
C LEU A 43 7.76 -9.08 -8.90
N SER A 44 7.80 -10.15 -8.12
CA SER A 44 8.77 -11.23 -8.32
C SER A 44 8.48 -11.95 -9.65
N PRO A 45 9.43 -11.98 -10.61
CA PRO A 45 9.21 -12.51 -11.95
C PRO A 45 8.93 -14.03 -12.00
N LYS A 46 8.94 -14.72 -10.85
CA LYS A 46 8.61 -16.15 -10.75
C LYS A 46 7.11 -16.43 -10.81
N ASP A 47 6.23 -15.44 -10.61
CA ASP A 47 4.78 -15.64 -10.46
C ASP A 47 3.91 -15.21 -11.66
N VAL A 48 4.51 -14.94 -12.83
CA VAL A 48 3.79 -14.55 -14.08
C VAL A 48 2.78 -15.63 -14.55
N ALA A 49 2.76 -16.82 -13.94
CA ALA A 49 1.85 -17.91 -14.30
C ALA A 49 0.58 -18.03 -13.43
N ARG A 50 0.38 -17.22 -12.38
CA ARG A 50 -0.82 -17.35 -11.54
C ARG A 50 -1.76 -16.15 -11.72
N PRO A 51 -2.94 -16.32 -12.35
CA PRO A 51 -3.94 -15.26 -12.37
C PRO A 51 -4.50 -15.10 -10.94
N ARG A 52 -3.87 -14.24 -10.13
CA ARG A 52 -4.47 -13.79 -8.87
C ARG A 52 -5.58 -12.83 -9.25
N SER A 53 -6.82 -13.29 -9.05
CA SER A 53 -8.03 -12.49 -9.16
C SER A 53 -7.84 -11.15 -8.45
N LEU A 54 -8.04 -10.06 -9.18
CA LEU A 54 -8.22 -8.71 -8.68
C LEU A 54 -9.04 -8.73 -7.38
N ALA A 55 -8.37 -8.63 -6.24
CA ALA A 55 -9.01 -8.12 -5.04
C ALA A 55 -9.19 -6.63 -5.30
N ALA A 56 -10.37 -6.27 -5.79
CA ALA A 56 -10.79 -4.90 -6.02
C ALA A 56 -10.45 -4.08 -4.77
N PHE A 57 -9.62 -3.05 -4.94
CA PHE A 57 -9.43 -1.95 -4.00
C PHE A 57 -10.81 -1.36 -3.66
N SER A 58 -11.43 -1.91 -2.62
CA SER A 58 -12.72 -1.45 -2.09
C SER A 58 -12.46 -0.83 -0.73
N ASN A 59 -11.71 0.27 -0.73
CA ASN A 59 -11.64 1.18 0.42
C ASN A 59 -12.64 2.34 0.23
N THR A 60 -13.90 1.99 0.01
CA THR A 60 -15.04 2.91 0.14
C THR A 60 -15.79 2.62 1.44
N ARG A 61 -15.14 2.90 2.57
CA ARG A 61 -15.85 3.29 3.78
C ARG A 61 -15.68 4.79 3.99
N VAL A 62 -16.33 5.56 3.12
CA VAL A 62 -16.70 6.93 3.45
C VAL A 62 -17.89 6.83 4.39
N ASN A 63 -17.61 6.69 5.69
CA ASN A 63 -18.58 7.01 6.73
C ASN A 63 -18.70 8.54 6.78
N ALA A 64 -19.50 9.10 5.88
CA ALA A 64 -19.96 10.49 5.98
C ALA A 64 -21.42 10.47 6.39
N SER A 65 -21.63 10.35 7.70
CA SER A 65 -22.84 10.82 8.35
C SER A 65 -22.87 12.36 8.20
N ALA A 66 -23.50 12.85 7.14
CA ALA A 66 -23.90 14.25 7.01
C ALA A 66 -25.33 14.30 6.47
N GLN A 67 -26.23 14.70 7.36
CA GLN A 67 -27.64 14.99 7.11
C GLN A 67 -27.80 16.07 6.04
N CYS A 68 -28.82 15.99 5.18
CA CYS A 68 -29.79 17.09 4.99
C CYS A 68 -30.91 16.75 3.99
N CYS A 69 -32.12 16.68 4.55
CA CYS A 69 -33.44 17.14 4.07
C CYS A 69 -34.00 16.71 2.69
N THR A 70 -35.16 16.06 2.81
CA THR A 70 -36.30 15.96 1.90
C THR A 70 -36.64 17.25 1.15
N TRP A 71 -36.96 17.10 -0.15
CA TRP A 71 -38.07 17.79 -0.81
C TRP A 71 -38.72 16.84 -1.82
#